data_AF-A0A7V9VCK5-F1
#
_entry.id   AF-A0A7V9VCK5-F1
#
_cell.length_a   1.000
_cell.length_b   1.000
_cell.length_c   1.000
_cell.angle_alpha   90.00
_cell.angle_beta   90.00
_cell.angle_gamma   90.00
#
_symmetry.space_group_name_H-M   'P 1'
#
loop_
_entity.id
_entity.type
_entity.pdbx_description
1 polymer ?
#
loop_
_entity_poly.entity_id
_entity_poly.type
_entity_poly.pdbx_seq_one_letter_code
_entity_poly.pdbx_strand_id
1 'polypeptide(L)'
;MPGALNGLPDRVVVIGPCAAGKSTLVDSLRGLGYDAVVSGQEHSDIPTLWRRARPSVLIALSVDLRETSRRRSRPWPEALHDRQRERLRAAFAEATAVIDTSAMTPMSVLAATTRILREKGVFPVGIAPLHVEPTGDRA
;
A
#
# COMPACT_ATOMS: atom_id res chain seq x y z
N MET A 1 -31.51 17.18 1.32
CA MET A 1 -30.16 17.23 0.73
C MET A 1 -29.21 16.52 1.70
N PRO A 2 -28.83 15.26 1.48
CA PRO A 2 -27.85 14.61 2.35
C PRO A 2 -26.46 15.19 2.04
N GLY A 3 -25.77 15.63 3.09
CA GLY A 3 -24.54 16.40 3.02
C GLY A 3 -23.37 15.65 2.38
N ALA A 4 -22.58 16.39 1.61
CA ALA A 4 -21.23 16.01 1.25
C ALA A 4 -20.44 15.79 2.54
N LEU A 5 -20.05 14.55 2.81
CA LEU A 5 -19.01 14.24 3.78
C LEU A 5 -17.72 14.88 3.26
N ASN A 6 -17.41 16.08 3.78
CA ASN A 6 -16.16 16.78 3.53
C ASN A 6 -15.00 15.94 4.10
N GLY A 7 -14.42 15.11 3.26
CA GLY A 7 -13.16 14.43 3.49
C GLY A 7 -12.57 14.12 2.12
N LEU A 8 -11.32 14.54 1.89
CA LEU A 8 -10.57 14.07 0.72
C LEU A 8 -10.61 12.52 0.72
N PRO A 9 -10.68 11.85 -0.44
CA PRO A 9 -10.68 10.39 -0.48
C PRO A 9 -9.46 9.85 0.27
N ASP A 10 -9.65 8.77 1.04
CA ASP A 10 -8.59 8.16 1.81
C ASP A 10 -7.51 7.61 0.90
N ARG A 11 -6.43 8.37 0.78
CA ARG A 11 -5.36 8.07 -0.17
C ARG A 11 -4.45 6.99 0.38
N VAL A 12 -4.36 5.89 -0.37
CA VAL A 12 -3.45 4.77 -0.12
C VAL A 12 -2.18 4.98 -0.95
N VAL A 13 -1.05 5.18 -0.27
CA VAL A 13 0.26 5.22 -0.93
C VAL A 13 0.95 3.88 -0.74
N VAL A 14 1.42 3.29 -1.85
CA VAL A 14 2.18 2.04 -1.85
C VAL A 14 3.65 2.33 -2.14
N ILE A 15 4.53 1.86 -1.26
CA ILE A 15 6.00 1.99 -1.32
C ILE A 15 6.67 0.61 -1.21
N GLY A 16 7.98 0.53 -1.46
CA GLY A 16 8.74 -0.72 -1.41
C GLY A 16 9.85 -0.75 -2.47
N PRO A 17 10.77 -1.74 -2.43
CA PRO A 17 11.85 -1.84 -3.39
C PRO A 17 11.33 -2.25 -4.78
N CYS A 18 12.23 -2.23 -5.76
CA CYS A 18 11.96 -2.78 -7.08
C CYS A 18 11.51 -4.25 -6.98
N ALA A 19 10.62 -4.68 -7.88
CA ALA A 19 10.05 -6.04 -7.93
C ALA A 19 9.18 -6.46 -6.72
N ALA A 20 8.91 -5.56 -5.77
CA ALA A 20 7.98 -5.83 -4.65
C ALA A 20 6.49 -5.93 -5.06
N GLY A 21 6.15 -5.62 -6.32
CA GLY A 21 4.76 -5.72 -6.82
C GLY A 21 3.90 -4.46 -6.63
N LYS A 22 4.51 -3.30 -6.41
CA LYS A 22 3.81 -2.02 -6.14
C LYS A 22 2.79 -1.63 -7.22
N SER A 23 3.19 -1.64 -8.49
CA SER A 23 2.30 -1.28 -9.61
C SER A 23 1.14 -2.25 -9.73
N THR A 24 1.42 -3.55 -9.69
CA THR A 24 0.40 -4.61 -9.72
C THR A 24 -0.61 -4.46 -8.59
N LEU A 25 -0.17 -4.15 -7.37
CA LEU A 25 -1.07 -3.90 -6.24
C LEU A 25 -1.91 -2.66 -6.45
N VAL A 26 -1.31 -1.54 -6.86
CA VAL A 26 -2.03 -0.27 -7.07
C VAL A 26 -3.07 -0.40 -8.19
N ASP A 27 -2.73 -1.04 -9.31
CA ASP A 27 -3.67 -1.28 -10.40
C ASP A 27 -4.86 -2.13 -9.94
N SER A 28 -4.58 -3.17 -9.13
CA SER A 28 -5.64 -4.01 -8.55
C SER A 28 -6.52 -3.25 -7.55
N LEU A 29 -5.94 -2.42 -6.68
CA LEU A 29 -6.68 -1.58 -5.72
C LEU A 29 -7.56 -0.55 -6.45
N ARG A 30 -7.04 0.08 -7.51
CA ARG A 30 -7.81 0.99 -8.35
C ARG A 30 -8.96 0.28 -9.05
N GLY A 31 -8.74 -0.94 -9.54
CA GLY A 31 -9.80 -1.79 -10.10
C GLY A 31 -10.92 -2.11 -9.10
N LEU A 32 -10.63 -2.08 -7.79
CA LEU A 32 -11.61 -2.22 -6.71
C LEU A 32 -12.22 -0.88 -6.25
N GLY A 33 -11.76 0.26 -6.76
CA GLY A 33 -12.28 1.60 -6.43
C GLY A 33 -11.54 2.36 -5.33
N TYR A 34 -10.37 1.90 -4.87
CA TYR A 34 -9.55 2.67 -3.90
C TYR A 34 -8.78 3.82 -4.58
N ASP A 35 -8.60 4.96 -3.88
CA ASP A 35 -7.63 6.00 -4.27
C ASP A 35 -6.20 5.53 -3.91
N ALA A 36 -5.59 4.73 -4.80
CA ALA A 36 -4.26 4.19 -4.60
C ALA A 36 -3.22 4.80 -5.55
N VAL A 37 -2.01 5.06 -5.06
CA VAL A 37 -0.87 5.55 -5.85
C VAL A 37 0.44 4.87 -5.46
N VAL A 38 1.34 4.69 -6.42
CA VAL A 38 2.72 4.24 -6.14
C VAL A 38 3.58 5.44 -5.80
N SER A 39 4.43 5.31 -4.79
CA SER A 39 5.56 6.23 -4.58
C SER A 39 6.88 5.54 -4.97
N GLY A 40 7.66 6.19 -5.82
CA GLY A 40 9.00 5.75 -6.25
C GLY A 40 10.09 6.12 -5.24
N GLN A 41 9.82 5.97 -3.94
CA GLN A 41 10.75 6.34 -2.86
C GLN A 41 12.11 5.64 -2.98
N GLU A 42 12.14 4.40 -3.47
CA GLU A 42 13.37 3.62 -3.68
C GLU A 42 14.34 4.25 -4.69
N HIS A 43 13.86 5.20 -5.50
CA HIS A 43 14.62 5.93 -6.51
C HIS A 43 14.90 7.38 -6.12
N SER A 44 14.47 7.83 -4.95
CA SER A 44 14.62 9.23 -4.52
C SER A 44 15.68 9.38 -3.43
N ASP A 45 16.43 10.48 -3.49
CA ASP A 45 17.29 10.92 -2.38
C ASP A 45 16.53 11.77 -1.36
N ILE A 46 15.27 12.13 -1.64
CA ILE A 46 14.40 12.80 -0.67
C ILE A 46 13.86 11.74 0.28
N PRO A 47 14.23 11.75 1.58
CA PRO A 47 13.92 10.65 2.49
C PRO A 47 12.44 10.51 2.83
N THR A 48 11.58 11.45 2.40
CA THR A 48 10.15 11.51 2.71
C THR A 48 9.29 11.81 1.47
N LEU A 49 9.70 11.35 0.28
CA LEU A 49 9.02 11.65 -0.99
C LEU A 49 7.53 11.26 -0.94
N TRP A 50 7.20 10.12 -0.30
CA TRP A 50 5.81 9.63 -0.20
C TRP A 50 4.87 10.64 0.46
N ARG A 51 5.36 11.49 1.37
CA ARG A 51 4.52 12.48 2.06
C ARG A 51 3.93 13.53 1.12
N ARG A 52 4.54 13.77 -0.05
CA ARG A 52 3.99 14.67 -1.07
C ARG A 52 2.62 14.23 -1.58
N ALA A 53 2.36 12.93 -1.56
CA ALA A 53 1.06 12.38 -1.93
C ALA A 53 0.02 12.53 -0.81
N ARG A 54 0.38 12.99 0.39
CA ARG A 54 -0.50 13.13 1.57
C ARG A 54 -1.30 11.84 1.85
N PRO A 55 -0.62 10.72 2.16
CA PRO A 55 -1.31 9.45 2.44
C PRO A 55 -2.19 9.54 3.69
N SER A 56 -3.41 9.01 3.61
CA SER A 56 -4.15 8.55 4.79
C SER A 56 -3.59 7.22 5.28
N VAL A 57 -3.15 6.35 4.36
CA VAL A 57 -2.54 5.06 4.66
C VAL A 57 -1.27 4.86 3.81
N LEU A 58 -0.20 4.37 4.45
CA LEU A 58 1.06 4.01 3.81
C LEU A 58 1.27 2.50 3.89
N ILE A 59 1.22 1.81 2.75
CA ILE A 59 1.48 0.37 2.64
C ILE A 59 2.89 0.17 2.12
N ALA A 60 3.73 -0.50 2.91
CA ALA A 60 5.09 -0.87 2.50
C ALA A 60 5.15 -2.34 2.08
N LEU A 61 5.65 -2.58 0.88
CA LEU A 61 5.94 -3.92 0.39
C LEU A 61 7.43 -4.20 0.58
N SER A 62 7.78 -5.33 1.20
CA SER A 62 9.14 -5.88 1.16
C SER A 62 9.21 -7.08 0.23
N VAL A 63 10.41 -7.35 -0.25
CA VAL A 63 10.75 -8.56 -0.98
C VAL A 63 12.24 -8.81 -0.74
N ASP A 64 12.63 -10.08 -0.62
CA ASP A 64 14.03 -10.43 -0.48
C ASP A 64 14.81 -10.30 -1.81
N LEU A 65 16.14 -10.31 -1.73
CA LEU A 65 17.02 -10.17 -2.90
C LEU A 65 16.90 -11.34 -3.88
N ARG A 66 16.63 -12.55 -3.37
CA ARG A 66 16.51 -13.77 -4.16
C ARG A 66 15.27 -13.70 -5.05
N GLU A 67 14.13 -13.32 -4.47
CA GLU A 67 12.86 -13.15 -5.16
C GLU A 67 12.88 -11.93 -6.07
N THR A 68 13.58 -10.86 -5.68
CA THR A 68 13.84 -9.73 -6.58
C THR A 68 14.55 -10.19 -7.85
N SER A 69 15.62 -10.98 -7.72
CA SER A 69 16.38 -11.50 -8.87
C SER A 69 15.52 -12.45 -9.72
N ARG A 70 14.75 -13.34 -9.08
CA ARG A 70 13.83 -14.27 -9.75
C ARG A 70 12.77 -13.55 -10.58
N ARG A 71 12.05 -12.58 -10.00
CA ARG A 71 10.98 -11.82 -10.68
C ARG A 71 11.49 -10.98 -11.84
N ARG A 72 12.75 -10.56 -11.80
CA ARG A 72 13.37 -9.77 -12.86
C ARG A 72 14.03 -10.61 -13.94
N SER A 73 14.06 -11.93 -13.79
CA SER A 73 14.74 -12.86 -14.69
C SER A 73 16.19 -12.47 -14.99
N ARG A 74 16.88 -11.82 -14.04
CA ARG A 74 18.28 -11.39 -14.15
C ARG A 74 18.89 -11.18 -12.76
N PRO A 75 20.22 -11.33 -12.60
CA PRO A 75 20.90 -10.98 -11.36
C PRO A 75 20.58 -9.55 -10.93
N TRP A 76 20.24 -9.38 -9.66
CA TRP A 76 20.04 -8.06 -9.07
C TRP A 76 21.24 -7.70 -8.19
N PRO A 77 21.93 -6.58 -8.43
CA PRO A 77 23.07 -6.20 -7.62
C PRO A 77 22.67 -5.97 -6.16
N GLU A 78 23.38 -6.63 -5.23
CA GLU A 78 23.16 -6.48 -3.79
C GLU A 78 23.29 -5.02 -3.35
N ALA A 79 24.33 -4.32 -3.81
CA ALA A 79 24.53 -2.89 -3.52
C ALA A 79 23.34 -2.01 -3.96
N LEU A 80 22.65 -2.37 -5.06
CA LEU A 80 21.44 -1.65 -5.50
C LEU A 80 20.26 -1.96 -4.57
N HIS A 81 20.12 -3.22 -4.16
CA HIS A 81 19.10 -3.63 -3.19
C HIS A 81 19.29 -2.92 -1.84
N ASP A 82 20.52 -2.85 -1.34
CA ASP A 82 20.83 -2.18 -0.07
C ASP A 82 20.62 -0.67 -0.15
N ARG A 83 21.00 -0.04 -1.26
CA ARG A 83 20.71 1.38 -1.49
C ARG A 83 19.20 1.67 -1.51
N GLN A 84 18.40 0.78 -2.08
CA GLN A 84 16.94 0.91 -2.04
C GLN A 84 16.41 0.75 -0.62
N ARG A 85 16.93 -0.23 0.15
CA ARG A 85 16.56 -0.43 1.56
C ARG A 85 16.86 0.81 2.40
N GLU A 86 18.02 1.43 2.22
CA GLU A 86 18.36 2.67 2.94
C GLU A 86 17.41 3.82 2.61
N ARG A 87 17.15 4.06 1.31
CA ARG A 87 16.21 5.11 0.88
C ARG A 87 14.78 4.90 1.36
N LEU A 88 14.40 3.65 1.62
CA LEU A 88 13.09 3.26 2.11
C LEU A 88 12.99 3.26 3.64
N ARG A 89 14.10 3.40 4.37
CA ARG A 89 14.15 3.22 5.83
C ARG A 89 13.13 4.08 6.58
N ALA A 90 13.07 5.38 6.27
CA ALA A 90 12.12 6.29 6.90
C ALA A 90 10.66 5.97 6.53
N ALA A 91 10.45 5.50 5.30
CA ALA A 91 9.14 5.13 4.78
C ALA A 91 8.59 3.88 5.47
N PHE A 92 9.46 2.89 5.70
CA PHE A 92 9.11 1.67 6.44
C PHE A 92 8.83 1.94 7.91
N ALA A 93 9.57 2.87 8.53
CA ALA A 93 9.34 3.26 9.92
C ALA A 93 7.98 3.94 10.15
N GLU A 94 7.45 4.61 9.12
CA GLU A 94 6.14 5.29 9.15
C GLU A 94 5.02 4.50 8.46
N ALA A 95 5.31 3.29 7.98
CA ALA A 95 4.33 2.50 7.27
C ALA A 95 3.18 2.10 8.20
N THR A 96 1.95 2.28 7.73
CA THR A 96 0.75 1.78 8.42
C THR A 96 0.78 0.25 8.50
N ALA A 97 1.31 -0.40 7.46
CA ALA A 97 1.58 -1.83 7.45
C ALA A 97 2.75 -2.16 6.52
N VAL A 98 3.47 -3.22 6.88
CA VAL A 98 4.53 -3.82 6.05
C VAL A 98 4.08 -5.22 5.63
N ILE A 99 4.19 -5.54 4.35
CA ILE A 99 3.80 -6.83 3.77
C ILE A 99 5.02 -7.43 3.08
N ASP A 100 5.48 -8.59 3.55
CA ASP A 100 6.49 -9.37 2.85
C ASP A 100 5.86 -10.13 1.68
N THR A 101 6.21 -9.71 0.48
CA THR A 101 5.65 -10.28 -0.75
C THR A 101 6.43 -11.48 -1.27
N SER A 102 7.55 -11.86 -0.64
CA SER A 102 8.51 -12.84 -1.19
C SER A 102 7.85 -14.17 -1.58
N ALA A 103 6.95 -14.69 -0.73
CA ALA A 103 6.21 -15.92 -0.96
C ALA A 103 4.73 -15.72 -1.35
N MET A 104 4.33 -14.49 -1.72
CA MET A 104 2.93 -14.16 -1.97
C MET A 104 2.63 -14.03 -3.47
N THR A 105 1.45 -14.50 -3.88
CA THR A 105 0.89 -14.20 -5.20
C THR A 105 0.30 -12.77 -5.20
N PRO A 106 0.17 -12.11 -6.37
CA PRO A 106 -0.46 -10.79 -6.45
C PRO A 106 -1.85 -10.72 -5.82
N MET A 107 -2.66 -11.77 -6.01
CA MET A 107 -3.99 -11.87 -5.39
C MET A 107 -3.92 -11.96 -3.86
N SER A 108 -2.94 -12.68 -3.31
CA SER A 108 -2.76 -12.79 -1.85
C SER A 108 -2.32 -11.44 -1.25
N VAL A 109 -1.45 -10.70 -1.95
CA VAL A 109 -1.04 -9.35 -1.53
C VAL A 109 -2.24 -8.39 -1.54
N LEU A 110 -3.08 -8.46 -2.57
CA LEU A 110 -4.31 -7.67 -2.66
C LEU A 110 -5.29 -8.00 -1.52
N ALA A 111 -5.54 -9.30 -1.26
CA ALA A 111 -6.40 -9.75 -0.18
C ALA A 111 -5.89 -9.28 1.19
N ALA A 112 -4.59 -9.42 1.46
CA ALA A 112 -3.98 -8.92 2.69
C ALA A 112 -4.09 -7.40 2.82
N THR A 113 -3.82 -6.65 1.74
CA THR A 113 -3.88 -5.19 1.74
C THR A 113 -5.31 -4.70 1.98
N THR A 114 -6.30 -5.26 1.27
CA THR A 114 -7.72 -4.87 1.44
C THR A 114 -8.25 -5.18 2.84
N ARG A 115 -7.81 -6.28 3.48
CA ARG A 115 -8.11 -6.56 4.89
C ARG A 115 -7.59 -5.43 5.79
N ILE A 116 -6.31 -5.06 5.63
CA ILE A 116 -5.69 -3.98 6.41
C ILE A 116 -6.42 -2.65 6.20
N LEU A 117 -6.77 -2.31 4.95
CA LEU A 117 -7.49 -1.08 4.64
C LEU A 117 -8.84 -1.02 5.36
N ARG A 118 -9.60 -2.12 5.33
CA ARG A 118 -10.89 -2.22 6.04
C ARG A 118 -10.73 -2.08 7.56
N GLU A 119 -9.71 -2.71 8.14
CA GLU A 119 -9.38 -2.57 9.58
C GLU A 119 -9.02 -1.12 9.95
N LYS A 120 -8.52 -0.34 8.99
CA LYS A 120 -8.21 1.09 9.13
C LYS A 120 -9.37 2.02 8.75
N GLY A 121 -10.53 1.47 8.40
CA GLY A 121 -11.69 2.26 7.99
C GLY A 121 -11.59 2.87 6.59
N VAL A 122 -10.64 2.42 5.77
CA VAL A 122 -10.47 2.87 4.38
C VAL A 122 -11.24 1.93 3.46
N PHE A 123 -12.16 2.50 2.69
CA PHE A 123 -13.04 1.78 1.77
C PHE A 123 -12.92 2.31 0.34
N PRO A 124 -13.30 1.51 -0.68
CA PRO A 124 -13.41 1.99 -2.03
C PRO A 124 -14.36 3.20 -2.16
N VAL A 125 -13.99 4.15 -3.00
CA VAL A 125 -14.84 5.31 -3.31
C VAL A 125 -16.15 4.80 -3.93
N GLY A 126 -17.28 5.27 -3.38
CA GLY A 126 -18.62 4.86 -3.84
C GLY A 126 -19.21 3.63 -3.13
N ILE A 127 -18.47 2.99 -2.21
CA ILE A 127 -19.05 2.03 -1.25
C ILE A 127 -19.23 2.77 0.07
N ALA A 128 -20.46 3.16 0.41
CA ALA A 128 -20.76 3.64 1.76
C ALA A 128 -20.40 2.51 2.76
N PRO A 129 -19.83 2.82 3.94
CA PRO A 129 -19.70 1.83 4.99
C PRO A 129 -21.10 1.22 5.20
N LEU A 130 -21.20 -0.10 5.24
CA LEU A 130 -22.43 -0.74 5.72
C LEU A 130 -22.70 -0.14 7.10
N HIS A 131 -23.73 0.69 7.21
CA HIS A 131 -24.28 1.06 8.50
C HIS A 131 -24.70 -0.26 9.15
N VAL A 132 -23.87 -0.75 10.07
CA VAL A 132 -24.32 -1.70 11.07
C VAL A 132 -25.16 -0.87 12.02
N GLU A 133 -26.47 -0.81 11.74
CA GLU A 133 -27.45 -0.38 12.73
C GLU A 133 -27.18 -1.20 14.00
N PRO A 134 -27.01 -0.56 15.17
CA PRO A 134 -26.90 -1.31 16.42
C PRO A 134 -28.18 -2.13 16.53
N THR A 135 -28.02 -3.45 16.58
CA THR A 135 -29.14 -4.37 16.82
C THR A 135 -29.84 -3.89 18.07
N GLY A 136 -31.08 -3.44 17.91
CA GLY A 136 -31.82 -2.76 18.95
C GLY A 136 -31.89 -3.61 20.20
N ASP A 137 -31.33 -3.10 21.29
CA ASP A 137 -31.65 -3.59 22.61
C ASP A 137 -32.88 -2.80 23.07
N ARG A 138 -34.06 -3.36 22.78
CA ARG A 138 -35.30 -3.00 23.47
C ARG A 138 -35.45 -3.97 24.64
N ALA A 139 -35.13 -3.49 25.83
CA ALA A 139 -35.69 -3.94 27.09
C ALA A 139 -35.91 -2.73 28.00
#